data_AF-A0A7J9YJ42-F1
#
_entry.id   AF-A0A7J9YJ42-F1
#
_cell.length_a   1.000
_cell.length_b   1.000
_cell.length_c   1.000
_cell.angle_alpha   90.00
_cell.angle_beta   90.00
_cell.angle_gamma   90.00
#
_symmetry.space_group_name_H-M   'P 1'
#
loop_
_entity.id
_entity.type
_entity.pdbx_description
1 polymer ?
#
loop_
_entity_poly.entity_id
_entity_poly.type
_entity_poly.pdbx_seq_one_letter_code
_entity_poly.pdbx_strand_id
1 'polypeptide(L)'
;MHTAVGGARVPIRMWAEPSTVEDAAMRQLRNIANLPWVHGVAVMPDVHLGKGATVGSVIAMRDAVSPAAVGVDIGCGMSAVRSSLRAEDLPDDLAALRRRIEDAVPVGFAAHRAPVDPARVHGVGGWDEFWRAFRELHPGVQDLWHKARTQLGSLGGGNHFIEVCLEQGGPDEGRVWLMPHSGSRGIGNQLAQRHMASARKLPHNADLPDKDLAVFVAGTPEMAAYRRDLSWAQDYAARNRAIMVSLVKQALADTVPGVRFDDVISCHHNYLSEETYDGVELLVTRKGAIRAGSGD
;
A
#
# COMPACT_ATOMS: atom_id res chain seq x y z
N MET A 1 20.48 -15.39 4.52
CA MET A 1 20.30 -16.59 3.67
C MET A 1 18.82 -16.96 3.71
N HIS A 2 18.20 -17.36 2.60
CA HIS A 2 16.80 -17.79 2.59
C HIS A 2 16.71 -19.31 2.70
N THR A 3 15.59 -19.83 3.20
CA THR A 3 15.25 -21.25 3.20
C THR A 3 14.34 -21.54 2.01
N ALA A 4 14.71 -22.53 1.19
CA ALA A 4 13.87 -22.98 0.09
C ALA A 4 12.86 -24.02 0.60
N VAL A 5 11.57 -23.75 0.42
CA VAL A 5 10.50 -24.71 0.71
C VAL A 5 10.06 -25.40 -0.58
N GLY A 6 10.28 -26.71 -0.65
CA GLY A 6 9.91 -27.56 -1.79
C GLY A 6 8.47 -28.09 -1.72
N GLY A 7 8.09 -28.91 -2.71
CA GLY A 7 6.78 -29.57 -2.77
C GLY A 7 5.68 -28.76 -3.48
N ALA A 8 6.06 -27.71 -4.22
CA ALA A 8 5.18 -26.95 -5.11
C ALA A 8 5.82 -26.81 -6.51
N ARG A 9 5.03 -26.40 -7.50
CA ARG A 9 5.47 -26.19 -8.89
C ARG A 9 6.64 -25.23 -9.00
N VAL A 10 6.62 -24.12 -8.24
CA VAL A 10 7.78 -23.24 -8.07
C VAL A 10 8.31 -23.29 -6.63
N PRO A 11 9.63 -23.17 -6.41
CA PRO A 11 10.17 -23.12 -5.05
C PRO A 11 9.76 -21.83 -4.35
N ILE A 12 9.40 -21.93 -3.06
CA ILE A 12 9.14 -20.78 -2.20
C ILE A 12 10.45 -20.38 -1.52
N ARG A 13 10.88 -19.13 -1.69
CA ARG A 13 12.07 -18.58 -1.02
C ARG A 13 11.64 -17.84 0.25
N MET A 14 12.03 -18.33 1.41
CA MET A 14 11.52 -17.86 2.69
C MET A 14 12.63 -17.26 3.57
N TRP A 15 12.41 -16.06 4.08
CA TRP A 15 13.23 -15.37 5.09
C TRP A 15 12.57 -15.44 6.48
N ALA A 16 11.92 -16.55 6.74
CA ALA A 16 11.35 -16.94 8.02
C ALA A 16 11.76 -18.40 8.29
N GLU A 17 11.70 -18.82 9.54
CA GLU A 17 11.87 -20.24 9.88
C GLU A 17 10.59 -21.00 9.48
N PRO A 18 10.62 -21.94 8.50
CA PRO A 18 9.38 -22.54 8.00
C PRO A 18 8.55 -23.27 9.07
N SER A 19 9.21 -23.77 10.12
CA SER A 19 8.55 -24.45 11.24
C SER A 19 7.78 -23.51 12.17
N THR A 20 8.01 -22.20 12.12
CA THR A 20 7.26 -21.20 12.92
C THR A 20 6.06 -20.61 12.19
N VAL A 21 5.92 -20.85 10.88
CA VAL A 21 4.82 -20.33 10.07
C VAL A 21 3.58 -21.20 10.26
N GLU A 22 2.45 -20.57 10.56
CA GLU A 22 1.17 -21.25 10.72
C GLU A 22 0.80 -22.12 9.51
N ASP A 23 0.25 -23.31 9.77
CA ASP A 23 -0.11 -24.26 8.72
C ASP A 23 -1.05 -23.67 7.66
N ALA A 24 -1.96 -22.79 8.06
CA ALA A 24 -2.88 -22.12 7.15
C ALA A 24 -2.15 -21.19 6.17
N ALA A 25 -1.18 -20.40 6.66
CA ALA A 25 -0.34 -19.54 5.83
C ALA A 25 0.56 -20.39 4.91
N MET A 26 1.16 -21.47 5.42
CA MET A 26 1.95 -22.40 4.61
C MET A 26 1.14 -23.07 3.50
N ARG A 27 -0.11 -23.46 3.76
CA ARG A 27 -1.03 -23.98 2.73
C ARG A 27 -1.33 -22.92 1.67
N GLN A 28 -1.61 -21.68 2.09
CA GLN A 28 -1.86 -20.58 1.16
C GLN A 28 -0.66 -20.32 0.24
N LEU A 29 0.56 -20.29 0.80
CA LEU A 29 1.80 -20.16 0.03
C LEU A 29 1.99 -21.28 -0.98
N ARG A 30 1.74 -22.54 -0.58
CA ARG A 30 1.81 -23.70 -1.48
C ARG A 30 0.77 -23.65 -2.59
N ASN A 31 -0.46 -23.20 -2.29
CA ASN A 31 -1.50 -23.03 -3.30
C ASN A 31 -1.08 -21.99 -4.35
N ILE A 32 -0.54 -20.85 -3.91
CA ILE A 32 -0.02 -19.80 -4.79
C ILE A 32 1.13 -20.34 -5.64
N ALA A 33 2.12 -20.98 -5.02
CA ALA A 33 3.28 -21.54 -5.72
C ALA A 33 2.94 -22.64 -6.73
N ASN A 34 1.73 -23.21 -6.66
CA ASN A 34 1.23 -24.21 -7.62
C ASN A 34 0.43 -23.61 -8.78
N LEU A 35 0.09 -22.31 -8.75
CA LEU A 35 -0.64 -21.67 -9.84
C LEU A 35 0.20 -21.69 -11.14
N PRO A 36 -0.43 -21.90 -12.31
CA PRO A 36 0.28 -22.05 -13.58
C PRO A 36 1.00 -20.77 -14.03
N TRP A 37 0.52 -19.61 -13.61
CA TRP A 37 1.09 -18.30 -13.97
C TRP A 37 2.22 -17.84 -13.05
N VAL A 38 2.40 -18.46 -11.89
CA VAL A 38 3.42 -18.02 -10.93
C VAL A 38 4.80 -18.42 -11.44
N HIS A 39 5.69 -17.44 -11.43
CA HIS A 39 7.11 -17.56 -11.76
C HIS A 39 7.98 -17.72 -10.51
N GLY A 40 7.63 -17.04 -9.42
CA GLY A 40 8.35 -17.15 -8.16
C GLY A 40 7.57 -16.58 -6.97
N VAL A 41 7.87 -17.11 -5.79
CA VAL A 41 7.32 -16.65 -4.51
C VAL A 41 8.46 -16.39 -3.53
N ALA A 42 8.50 -15.17 -2.99
CA ALA A 42 9.37 -14.80 -1.89
C ALA A 42 8.53 -14.44 -0.65
N VAL A 43 9.00 -14.83 0.52
CA VAL A 43 8.26 -14.73 1.79
C VAL A 43 9.12 -14.06 2.84
N MET A 44 8.57 -13.01 3.44
CA MET A 44 9.19 -12.15 4.44
C MET A 44 9.02 -12.72 5.87
N PRO A 45 9.82 -12.26 6.85
CA PRO A 45 9.76 -12.76 8.22
C PRO A 45 8.40 -12.59 8.92
N ASP A 46 7.62 -11.60 8.53
CA ASP A 46 6.32 -11.21 9.10
C ASP A 46 5.14 -11.97 8.46
N VAL A 47 5.42 -13.08 7.77
CA VAL A 47 4.40 -13.85 7.05
C VAL A 47 3.31 -14.35 7.97
N HIS A 48 2.06 -14.10 7.58
CA HIS A 48 0.88 -14.64 8.25
C HIS A 48 -0.28 -14.78 7.27
N LEU A 49 -1.32 -15.50 7.70
CA LEU A 49 -2.51 -15.76 6.89
C LEU A 49 -3.15 -14.43 6.45
N GLY A 50 -3.45 -14.32 5.16
CA GLY A 50 -4.13 -13.17 4.61
C GLY A 50 -5.28 -13.58 3.69
N LYS A 51 -6.06 -12.60 3.24
CA LYS A 51 -7.10 -12.82 2.22
C LYS A 51 -6.49 -12.90 0.81
N GLY A 52 -6.69 -14.00 0.09
CA GLY A 52 -6.09 -14.26 -1.22
C GLY A 52 -4.62 -14.65 -1.20
N ALA A 53 -3.76 -13.76 -0.71
CA ALA A 53 -2.36 -14.05 -0.43
C ALA A 53 -2.02 -13.80 1.04
N THR A 54 -0.97 -14.46 1.53
CA THR A 54 -0.38 -14.17 2.83
C THR A 54 0.15 -12.73 2.84
N VAL A 55 0.05 -12.08 3.99
CA VAL A 55 0.85 -10.87 4.23
C VAL A 55 2.32 -11.30 4.35
N GLY A 56 3.26 -10.41 4.03
CA GLY A 56 4.68 -10.73 3.96
C GLY A 56 5.03 -11.57 2.73
N SER A 57 4.29 -11.45 1.61
CA SER A 57 4.60 -12.20 0.39
C SER A 57 4.85 -11.30 -0.82
N VAL A 58 5.76 -11.77 -1.68
CA VAL A 58 6.04 -11.25 -3.01
C VAL A 58 5.76 -12.36 -4.02
N ILE A 59 4.84 -12.11 -4.94
CA ILE A 59 4.36 -13.09 -5.90
C ILE A 59 4.58 -12.52 -7.30
N ALA A 60 5.50 -13.14 -8.03
CA ALA A 60 5.76 -12.78 -9.42
C ALA A 60 4.97 -13.70 -10.35
N MET A 61 4.11 -13.14 -11.19
CA MET A 61 3.31 -13.86 -12.17
C MET A 61 3.67 -13.44 -13.59
N ARG A 62 3.68 -14.40 -14.52
CA ARG A 62 3.79 -14.15 -15.96
C ARG A 62 2.38 -14.15 -16.56
N ASP A 63 2.07 -13.14 -17.36
CA ASP A 63 0.82 -13.01 -18.12
C ASP A 63 -0.46 -13.11 -17.29
N ALA A 64 -0.40 -12.92 -15.97
CA ALA A 64 -1.57 -12.92 -15.10
C ALA A 64 -1.34 -12.12 -13.83
N VAL A 65 -2.43 -11.75 -13.16
CA VAL A 65 -2.38 -11.10 -11.84
C VAL A 65 -3.61 -11.49 -11.02
N SER A 66 -3.39 -11.77 -9.74
CA SER A 66 -4.50 -11.97 -8.80
C SER A 66 -4.82 -10.65 -8.08
N PRO A 67 -6.04 -10.07 -8.25
CA PRO A 67 -6.42 -8.86 -7.53
C PRO A 67 -6.41 -9.06 -6.00
N ALA A 68 -6.71 -10.26 -5.53
CA ALA A 68 -6.70 -10.58 -4.10
C ALA A 68 -5.29 -10.70 -3.52
N ALA A 69 -4.28 -10.98 -4.36
CA ALA A 69 -2.89 -10.97 -3.94
C ALA A 69 -2.40 -9.55 -3.60
N VAL A 70 -2.89 -8.50 -4.27
CA VAL A 70 -2.57 -7.10 -3.91
C VAL A 70 -3.27 -6.73 -2.60
N GLY A 71 -4.51 -7.20 -2.43
CA GLY A 71 -5.32 -6.96 -1.24
C GLY A 71 -6.36 -5.85 -1.42
N VAL A 72 -7.13 -5.62 -0.37
CA VAL A 72 -8.28 -4.69 -0.38
C VAL A 72 -7.90 -3.26 0.00
N ASP A 73 -6.66 -3.02 0.39
CA ASP A 73 -6.12 -1.69 0.65
C ASP A 73 -4.95 -1.44 -0.30
N ILE A 74 -5.31 -1.15 -1.54
CA ILE A 74 -4.37 -0.92 -2.64
C ILE A 74 -3.48 0.27 -2.29
N GLY A 75 -2.18 0.15 -2.50
CA GLY A 75 -1.23 1.21 -2.23
C GLY A 75 -1.08 1.55 -0.75
N CYS A 76 -1.56 0.71 0.19
CA CYS A 76 -1.19 0.83 1.60
C CYS A 76 0.33 0.95 1.71
N GLY A 77 0.78 1.92 2.48
CA GLY A 77 2.14 2.43 2.42
C GLY A 77 2.50 3.31 3.59
N MET A 78 3.79 3.46 3.81
CA MET A 78 4.37 4.34 4.80
C MET A 78 4.97 5.57 4.11
N SER A 79 4.91 6.70 4.79
CA SER A 79 5.79 7.82 4.52
C SER A 79 6.52 8.21 5.80
N ALA A 80 7.75 8.66 5.67
CA ALA A 80 8.58 9.12 6.78
C ALA A 80 9.29 10.40 6.37
N VAL A 81 9.33 11.37 7.29
CA VAL A 81 10.12 12.60 7.09
C VAL A 81 10.79 12.98 8.39
N ARG A 82 12.11 13.18 8.31
CA ARG A 82 12.91 13.67 9.42
C ARG A 82 12.80 15.18 9.53
N SER A 83 12.71 15.68 10.75
CA SER A 83 12.74 17.11 11.02
C SER A 83 14.11 17.54 11.54
N SER A 84 14.35 18.85 11.56
CA SER A 84 15.53 19.44 12.19
C SER A 84 15.50 19.37 13.73
N LEU A 85 14.40 18.92 14.33
CA LEU A 85 14.21 18.87 15.78
C LEU A 85 14.84 17.63 16.40
N ARG A 86 15.22 17.77 17.66
CA ARG A 86 15.53 16.68 18.60
C ARG A 86 14.45 16.60 19.67
N ALA A 87 14.50 15.54 20.49
CA ALA A 87 13.54 15.33 21.57
C ALA A 87 13.42 16.54 22.51
N GLU A 88 14.55 17.18 22.83
CA GLU A 88 14.64 18.36 23.68
C GLU A 88 14.05 19.64 23.06
N ASP A 89 13.83 19.67 21.75
CA ASP A 89 13.17 20.81 21.07
C ASP A 89 11.64 20.69 21.10
N LEU A 90 11.12 19.53 21.51
CA LEU A 90 9.68 19.30 21.66
C LEU A 90 9.20 19.79 23.04
N PRO A 91 7.94 20.22 23.17
CA PRO A 91 7.37 20.52 24.47
C PRO A 91 7.22 19.24 25.30
N ASP A 92 7.30 19.39 26.63
CA ASP A 92 7.13 18.28 27.60
C ASP A 92 5.79 17.55 27.44
N ASP A 93 4.74 18.26 27.01
CA ASP A 93 3.42 17.72 26.70
C ASP A 93 3.08 17.85 25.20
N LEU A 94 2.95 16.70 24.53
CA LEU A 94 2.60 16.61 23.12
C LEU A 94 1.08 16.62 22.87
N ALA A 95 0.22 16.77 23.88
CA ALA A 95 -1.23 16.74 23.71
C ALA A 95 -1.73 17.83 22.75
N ALA A 96 -1.08 19.00 22.74
CA ALA A 96 -1.41 20.07 21.78
C ALA A 96 -1.05 19.69 20.34
N LEU A 97 0.13 19.08 20.12
CA LEU A 97 0.55 18.59 18.81
C LEU A 97 -0.40 17.48 18.31
N ARG A 98 -0.70 16.50 19.17
CA ARG A 98 -1.65 15.42 18.86
C ARG A 98 -3.00 15.97 18.41
N ARG A 99 -3.57 16.94 19.14
CA ARG A 99 -4.84 17.59 18.76
C ARG A 99 -4.76 18.28 17.41
N ARG A 100 -3.67 19.04 17.15
CA ARG A 100 -3.47 19.69 15.84
C ARG A 100 -3.40 18.68 14.69
N ILE A 101 -2.74 17.53 14.89
CA ILE A 101 -2.69 16.46 13.89
C ILE A 101 -4.09 15.87 13.67
N GLU A 102 -4.84 15.58 14.73
CA GLU A 102 -6.20 15.01 14.65
C GLU A 102 -7.20 15.97 13.99
N ASP A 103 -7.07 17.28 14.25
CA ASP A 103 -7.88 18.32 13.61
C ASP A 103 -7.54 18.48 12.12
N ALA A 104 -6.25 18.32 11.76
CA ALA A 104 -5.78 18.46 10.39
C ALA A 104 -6.03 17.21 9.54
N VAL A 105 -5.95 16.00 10.11
CA VAL A 105 -6.07 14.73 9.40
C VAL A 105 -7.22 13.89 9.96
N PRO A 106 -8.37 13.81 9.26
CA PRO A 106 -9.50 13.02 9.71
C PRO A 106 -9.13 11.53 9.88
N VAL A 107 -9.58 10.94 10.99
CA VAL A 107 -9.27 9.55 11.36
C VAL A 107 -10.47 8.60 11.19
N GLY A 108 -10.21 7.30 11.13
CA GLY A 108 -11.24 6.27 11.00
C GLY A 108 -12.03 6.37 9.69
N PHE A 109 -13.36 6.47 9.81
CA PHE A 109 -14.28 6.62 8.69
C PHE A 109 -14.59 8.08 8.34
N ALA A 110 -14.01 9.05 9.06
CA ALA A 110 -14.20 10.46 8.80
C ALA A 110 -13.52 10.90 7.48
N ALA A 111 -13.89 12.09 7.03
CA ALA A 111 -13.38 12.74 5.84
C ALA A 111 -13.33 14.25 6.07
N HIS A 112 -12.62 14.97 5.20
CA HIS A 112 -12.60 16.43 5.23
C HIS A 112 -13.98 16.99 4.90
N ARG A 113 -14.31 18.16 5.46
CA ARG A 113 -15.58 18.86 5.13
C ARG A 113 -15.62 19.33 3.68
N ALA A 114 -14.46 19.68 3.13
CA ALA A 114 -14.24 20.03 1.74
C ALA A 114 -12.93 19.39 1.26
N PRO A 115 -12.77 19.10 -0.04
CA PRO A 115 -11.51 18.55 -0.57
C PRO A 115 -10.31 19.45 -0.21
N VAL A 116 -9.19 18.82 0.14
CA VAL A 116 -7.94 19.55 0.40
C VAL A 116 -7.46 20.22 -0.90
N ASP A 117 -7.04 21.48 -0.80
CA ASP A 117 -6.49 22.23 -1.92
C ASP A 117 -5.15 21.63 -2.38
N PRO A 118 -5.05 21.14 -3.64
CA PRO A 118 -3.81 20.60 -4.18
C PRO A 118 -2.62 21.55 -4.14
N ALA A 119 -2.85 22.87 -4.15
CA ALA A 119 -1.78 23.87 -4.06
C ALA A 119 -1.01 23.82 -2.72
N ARG A 120 -1.58 23.16 -1.70
CA ARG A 120 -0.95 22.95 -0.38
C ARG A 120 -0.10 21.67 -0.32
N VAL A 121 0.01 20.94 -1.43
CA VAL A 121 0.73 19.67 -1.51
C VAL A 121 1.99 19.85 -2.33
N HIS A 122 3.13 19.87 -1.66
CA HIS A 122 4.43 19.96 -2.33
C HIS A 122 4.83 18.60 -2.93
N GLY A 123 5.48 18.63 -4.09
CA GLY A 123 6.06 17.43 -4.72
C GLY A 123 5.09 16.53 -5.48
N VAL A 124 3.79 16.84 -5.53
CA VAL A 124 2.78 16.04 -6.25
C VAL A 124 1.94 16.92 -7.17
N GLY A 125 2.08 16.72 -8.49
CA GLY A 125 1.35 17.44 -9.54
C GLY A 125 0.33 16.57 -10.28
N GLY A 126 -0.15 17.03 -11.45
CA GLY A 126 -1.02 16.22 -12.33
C GLY A 126 -2.44 15.97 -11.80
N TRP A 127 -2.93 16.83 -10.90
CA TRP A 127 -4.23 16.64 -10.23
C TRP A 127 -5.42 16.61 -11.18
N ASP A 128 -5.42 17.46 -12.21
CA ASP A 128 -6.50 17.50 -13.20
C ASP A 128 -6.57 16.21 -14.01
N GLU A 129 -5.43 15.69 -14.44
CA GLU A 129 -5.34 14.43 -15.16
C GLU A 129 -5.76 13.25 -14.27
N PHE A 130 -5.24 13.20 -13.05
CA PHE A 130 -5.59 12.19 -12.05
C PHE A 130 -7.11 12.12 -11.82
N TRP A 131 -7.76 13.28 -11.62
CA TRP A 131 -9.21 13.32 -11.40
C TRP A 131 -10.00 13.10 -12.69
N ARG A 132 -9.49 13.49 -13.87
CA ARG A 132 -10.12 13.16 -15.15
C ARG A 132 -10.18 11.64 -15.36
N ALA A 133 -9.11 10.92 -15.02
CA ALA A 133 -9.02 9.47 -15.15
C ALA A 133 -10.05 8.71 -14.29
N PHE A 134 -10.58 9.32 -13.22
CA PHE A 134 -11.64 8.70 -12.41
C PHE A 134 -12.87 8.30 -13.23
N ARG A 135 -13.20 9.08 -14.27
CA ARG A 135 -14.36 8.83 -15.16
C ARG A 135 -14.25 7.51 -15.92
N GLU A 136 -13.05 6.98 -16.02
CA GLU A 136 -12.74 5.71 -16.71
C GLU A 136 -12.65 4.53 -15.74
N LEU A 137 -12.74 4.78 -14.42
CA LEU A 137 -12.74 3.71 -13.42
C LEU A 137 -13.99 2.85 -13.52
N HIS A 138 -13.96 1.68 -12.87
CA HIS A 138 -15.09 0.76 -12.79
C HIS A 138 -16.45 1.48 -12.61
N PRO A 139 -17.48 1.21 -13.43
CA PRO A 139 -18.76 1.94 -13.38
C PRO A 139 -19.42 1.98 -11.99
N GLY A 140 -19.27 0.90 -11.22
CA GLY A 140 -19.75 0.80 -9.85
C GLY A 140 -19.06 1.68 -8.79
N VAL A 141 -18.10 2.53 -9.14
CA VAL A 141 -17.51 3.48 -8.18
C VAL A 141 -17.78 4.95 -8.53
N GLN A 142 -18.54 5.22 -9.59
CA GLN A 142 -18.72 6.58 -10.09
C GLN A 142 -19.47 7.49 -9.11
N ASP A 143 -20.35 6.92 -8.29
CA ASP A 143 -21.06 7.58 -7.19
C ASP A 143 -20.14 7.97 -6.01
N LEU A 144 -18.94 7.41 -5.94
CA LEU A 144 -17.96 7.70 -4.89
C LEU A 144 -17.10 8.92 -5.18
N TRP A 145 -17.27 9.61 -6.32
CA TRP A 145 -16.46 10.76 -6.73
C TRP A 145 -16.27 11.81 -5.62
N HIS A 146 -17.38 12.29 -5.04
CA HIS A 146 -17.32 13.30 -4.00
C HIS A 146 -16.62 12.76 -2.74
N LYS A 147 -16.94 11.54 -2.35
CA LYS A 147 -16.35 10.88 -1.17
C LYS A 147 -14.85 10.65 -1.34
N ALA A 148 -14.39 10.23 -2.52
CA ALA A 148 -12.98 10.07 -2.83
C ALA A 148 -12.24 11.40 -2.69
N ARG A 149 -12.82 12.52 -3.17
CA ARG A 149 -12.19 13.84 -3.04
C ARG A 149 -12.09 14.33 -1.59
N THR A 150 -13.09 14.07 -0.76
CA THR A 150 -13.07 14.48 0.65
C THR A 150 -12.30 13.53 1.56
N GLN A 151 -12.13 12.25 1.17
CA GLN A 151 -11.30 11.30 1.90
C GLN A 151 -9.81 11.44 1.59
N LEU A 152 -9.43 12.14 0.53
CA LEU A 152 -8.04 12.37 0.18
C LEU A 152 -7.39 13.28 1.23
N GLY A 153 -6.25 12.83 1.78
CA GLY A 153 -5.62 13.41 2.96
C GLY A 153 -6.20 12.95 4.29
N SER A 154 -6.87 11.80 4.35
CA SER A 154 -7.40 11.23 5.61
C SER A 154 -6.69 9.92 5.98
N LEU A 155 -6.66 9.61 7.27
CA LEU A 155 -5.89 8.49 7.80
C LEU A 155 -6.54 7.13 7.49
N GLY A 156 -7.76 6.91 7.98
CA GLY A 156 -8.34 5.57 8.02
C GLY A 156 -8.45 4.96 9.39
N GLY A 157 -9.04 3.76 9.37
CA GLY A 157 -9.05 2.84 10.49
C GLY A 157 -8.21 1.62 10.17
N GLY A 158 -8.35 0.56 10.96
CA GLY A 158 -7.49 -0.63 10.85
C GLY A 158 -6.11 -0.34 11.44
N ASN A 159 -5.05 -0.73 10.73
CA ASN A 159 -3.65 -0.56 11.15
C ASN A 159 -3.04 0.80 10.72
N HIS A 160 -3.84 1.76 10.24
CA HIS A 160 -3.36 3.08 9.84
C HIS A 160 -3.09 3.96 11.05
N PHE A 161 -1.96 4.68 11.04
CA PHE A 161 -1.51 5.54 12.14
C PHE A 161 -0.75 6.78 11.65
N ILE A 162 -0.55 7.74 12.54
CA ILE A 162 0.41 8.83 12.39
C ILE A 162 1.23 8.82 13.68
N GLU A 163 2.54 8.62 13.55
CA GLU A 163 3.44 8.63 14.70
C GLU A 163 4.42 9.79 14.62
N VAL A 164 4.76 10.32 15.80
CA VAL A 164 5.88 11.23 16.02
C VAL A 164 6.93 10.41 16.77
N CYS A 165 8.00 10.05 16.08
CA CYS A 165 8.99 9.09 16.56
C CYS A 165 10.31 9.78 16.86
N LEU A 166 11.11 9.16 17.73
CA LEU A 166 12.50 9.52 17.96
C LEU A 166 13.41 8.47 17.36
N GLU A 167 14.38 8.91 16.56
CA GLU A 167 15.44 8.05 16.03
C GLU A 167 16.24 7.42 17.18
N GLN A 168 16.51 6.11 17.08
CA GLN A 168 17.20 5.33 18.11
C GLN A 168 18.58 4.91 17.61
N GLY A 169 19.62 5.24 18.37
CA GLY A 169 21.01 4.90 18.06
C GLY A 169 21.60 5.65 16.86
N GLY A 170 22.91 5.51 16.70
CA GLY A 170 23.66 6.19 15.62
C GLY A 170 23.88 7.69 15.87
N PRO A 171 24.47 8.42 14.89
CA PRO A 171 24.83 9.83 15.05
C PRO A 171 23.61 10.78 15.11
N ASP A 172 22.47 10.33 14.61
CA ASP A 172 21.22 11.08 14.54
C ASP A 172 20.22 10.68 15.65
N GLU A 173 20.67 9.95 16.68
CA GLU A 173 19.85 9.58 17.83
C GLU A 173 19.11 10.78 18.43
N GLY A 174 17.82 10.59 18.74
CA GLY A 174 16.94 11.62 19.31
C GLY A 174 16.34 12.58 18.28
N ARG A 175 16.65 12.45 16.98
CA ARG A 175 15.97 13.21 15.92
C ARG A 175 14.49 12.87 15.83
N VAL A 176 13.66 13.89 15.61
CA VAL A 176 12.21 13.74 15.51
C VAL A 176 11.80 13.41 14.07
N TRP A 177 11.03 12.34 13.93
CA TRP A 177 10.46 11.85 12.67
C TRP A 177 8.92 11.90 12.70
N LEU A 178 8.33 12.17 11.53
CA LEU A 178 6.89 12.06 11.31
C LEU A 178 6.62 10.86 10.40
N MET A 179 5.76 9.94 10.83
CA MET A 179 5.53 8.67 10.14
C MET A 179 4.03 8.37 9.91
N PRO A 180 3.42 8.91 8.83
CA PRO A 180 2.07 8.53 8.43
C PRO A 180 2.01 7.17 7.71
N HIS A 181 1.06 6.32 8.13
CA HIS A 181 0.70 5.04 7.53
C HIS A 181 -0.73 5.10 6.98
N SER A 182 -0.90 4.98 5.65
CA SER A 182 -2.22 4.96 5.02
C SER A 182 -2.19 4.40 3.59
N GLY A 183 -3.38 4.11 3.06
CA GLY A 183 -3.58 3.55 1.73
C GLY A 183 -4.58 4.33 0.88
N SER A 184 -5.28 3.61 -0.01
CA SER A 184 -6.21 4.16 -1.00
C SER A 184 -7.62 4.42 -0.47
N ARG A 185 -7.78 4.31 0.85
CA ARG A 185 -9.03 4.64 1.56
C ARG A 185 -10.21 3.82 1.03
N GLY A 186 -11.43 4.35 1.15
CA GLY A 186 -12.64 3.63 0.74
C GLY A 186 -12.71 3.35 -0.75
N ILE A 187 -12.15 4.24 -1.60
CA ILE A 187 -12.24 4.09 -3.05
C ILE A 187 -11.43 2.89 -3.55
N GLY A 188 -10.19 2.71 -3.09
CA GLY A 188 -9.39 1.55 -3.48
C GLY A 188 -9.95 0.23 -2.95
N ASN A 189 -10.56 0.24 -1.77
CA ASN A 189 -11.29 -0.92 -1.25
C ASN A 189 -12.46 -1.33 -2.15
N GLN A 190 -13.25 -0.37 -2.62
CA GLN A 190 -14.38 -0.64 -3.52
C GLN A 190 -13.92 -1.15 -4.88
N LEU A 191 -12.85 -0.58 -5.45
CA LEU A 191 -12.24 -1.08 -6.68
C LEU A 191 -11.74 -2.52 -6.51
N ALA A 192 -10.99 -2.79 -5.44
CA ALA A 192 -10.44 -4.12 -5.16
C ALA A 192 -11.56 -5.17 -5.03
N GLN A 193 -12.60 -4.91 -4.25
CA GLN A 193 -13.72 -5.85 -4.08
C GLN A 193 -14.44 -6.15 -5.39
N ARG A 194 -14.66 -5.13 -6.23
CA ARG A 194 -15.33 -5.29 -7.53
C ARG A 194 -14.51 -6.14 -8.49
N HIS A 195 -13.21 -5.86 -8.61
CA HIS A 195 -12.31 -6.64 -9.45
C HIS A 195 -12.12 -8.07 -8.94
N MET A 196 -12.00 -8.28 -7.62
CA MET A 196 -12.00 -9.63 -7.04
C MET A 196 -13.28 -10.40 -7.38
N ALA A 197 -14.45 -9.75 -7.28
CA ALA A 197 -15.73 -10.38 -7.62
C ALA A 197 -15.84 -10.73 -9.11
N SER A 198 -15.29 -9.89 -9.99
CA SER A 198 -15.24 -10.16 -11.44
C SER A 198 -14.30 -11.32 -11.76
N ALA A 199 -13.09 -11.33 -11.20
CA ALA A 199 -12.10 -12.40 -11.43
C ALA A 199 -12.66 -13.79 -11.06
N ARG A 200 -13.35 -13.89 -9.93
CA ARG A 200 -13.95 -15.16 -9.43
C ARG A 200 -15.02 -15.77 -10.37
N LYS A 201 -15.55 -15.00 -11.33
CA LYS A 201 -16.58 -15.46 -12.28
C LYS A 201 -16.01 -15.96 -13.60
N LEU A 202 -14.71 -15.78 -13.84
CA LEU A 202 -14.09 -16.13 -15.10
C LEU A 202 -13.93 -17.65 -15.23
N PRO A 203 -14.25 -18.26 -16.40
CA PRO A 203 -14.25 -19.71 -16.56
C PRO A 203 -12.92 -20.40 -16.22
N HIS A 204 -11.79 -19.78 -16.56
CA HIS A 204 -10.46 -20.34 -16.27
C HIS A 204 -10.11 -20.36 -14.78
N ASN A 205 -10.90 -19.70 -13.93
CA ASN A 205 -10.75 -19.69 -12.48
C ASN A 205 -11.69 -20.69 -11.77
N ALA A 206 -12.45 -21.51 -12.50
CA ALA A 206 -13.49 -22.38 -11.92
C ALA A 206 -12.92 -23.46 -10.97
N ASP A 207 -11.80 -24.07 -11.34
CA ASP A 207 -11.21 -25.22 -10.64
C ASP A 207 -10.07 -24.84 -9.67
N LEU A 208 -10.01 -23.56 -9.27
CA LEU A 208 -8.99 -23.11 -8.31
C LEU A 208 -9.25 -23.72 -6.92
N PRO A 209 -8.19 -24.10 -6.18
CA PRO A 209 -8.32 -24.65 -4.84
C PRO A 209 -8.87 -23.63 -3.83
N ASP A 210 -8.75 -22.34 -4.15
CA ASP A 210 -9.32 -21.23 -3.41
C ASP A 210 -9.78 -20.16 -4.42
N LYS A 211 -11.02 -19.68 -4.28
CA LYS A 211 -11.58 -18.62 -5.14
C LYS A 211 -10.85 -17.29 -4.97
N ASP A 212 -10.17 -17.07 -3.86
CA ASP A 212 -9.35 -15.88 -3.67
C ASP A 212 -8.02 -15.93 -4.44
N LEU A 213 -7.73 -17.03 -5.13
CA LEU A 213 -6.59 -17.12 -6.05
C LEU A 213 -6.95 -16.78 -7.50
N ALA A 214 -8.19 -16.35 -7.75
CA ALA A 214 -8.64 -15.97 -9.08
C ALA A 214 -7.71 -14.91 -9.71
N VAL A 215 -7.43 -15.08 -11.00
CA VAL A 215 -6.55 -14.18 -11.76
C VAL A 215 -7.26 -13.57 -12.96
N PHE A 216 -6.79 -12.39 -13.36
CA PHE A 216 -6.93 -11.89 -14.72
C PHE A 216 -5.74 -12.35 -15.55
N VAL A 217 -5.96 -12.61 -16.84
CA VAL A 217 -4.93 -13.08 -17.78
C VAL A 217 -4.61 -11.96 -18.78
N ALA A 218 -3.38 -11.89 -19.27
CA ALA A 218 -2.94 -10.87 -20.20
C ALA A 218 -3.77 -10.86 -21.49
N GLY A 219 -3.86 -9.68 -22.11
CA GLY A 219 -4.60 -9.49 -23.36
C GLY A 219 -6.12 -9.45 -23.24
N THR A 220 -6.70 -9.58 -22.04
CA THR A 220 -8.16 -9.50 -21.86
C THR A 220 -8.65 -8.10 -21.46
N PRO A 221 -9.90 -7.74 -21.79
CA PRO A 221 -10.51 -6.49 -21.33
C PRO A 221 -10.54 -6.34 -19.80
N GLU A 222 -10.72 -7.44 -19.07
CA GLU A 222 -10.76 -7.46 -17.61
C GLU A 222 -9.39 -7.14 -17.01
N MET A 223 -8.30 -7.68 -17.58
CA MET A 223 -6.93 -7.32 -17.18
C MET A 223 -6.67 -5.83 -17.42
N ALA A 224 -7.05 -5.30 -18.58
CA ALA A 224 -6.87 -3.89 -18.90
C ALA A 224 -7.66 -2.98 -17.94
N ALA A 225 -8.91 -3.35 -17.63
CA ALA A 225 -9.74 -2.63 -16.67
C ALA A 225 -9.15 -2.68 -15.25
N TYR A 226 -8.71 -3.85 -14.80
CA TYR A 226 -8.09 -4.01 -13.48
C TYR A 226 -6.81 -3.18 -13.36
N ARG A 227 -5.90 -3.25 -14.34
CA ARG A 227 -4.64 -2.49 -14.32
C ARG A 227 -4.86 -0.98 -14.29
N ARG A 228 -5.81 -0.47 -15.07
CA ARG A 228 -6.17 0.97 -15.05
C ARG A 228 -6.62 1.40 -13.66
N ASP A 229 -7.57 0.67 -13.08
CA ASP A 229 -8.14 1.01 -11.78
C ASP A 229 -7.14 0.85 -10.63
N LEU A 230 -6.31 -0.20 -10.71
CA LEU A 230 -5.22 -0.46 -9.76
C LEU A 230 -4.18 0.66 -9.79
N SER A 231 -3.71 1.05 -10.98
CA SER A 231 -2.74 2.13 -11.13
C SER A 231 -3.28 3.44 -10.55
N TRP A 232 -4.55 3.76 -10.84
CA TRP A 232 -5.20 4.94 -10.27
C TRP A 232 -5.31 4.88 -8.75
N ALA A 233 -5.66 3.72 -8.19
CA ALA A 233 -5.77 3.55 -6.73
C ALA A 233 -4.41 3.61 -6.02
N GLN A 234 -3.34 3.11 -6.65
CA GLN A 234 -1.96 3.28 -6.14
C GLN A 234 -1.56 4.76 -6.12
N ASP A 235 -1.82 5.50 -7.21
CA ASP A 235 -1.56 6.94 -7.27
C ASP A 235 -2.42 7.71 -6.24
N TYR A 236 -3.70 7.34 -6.07
CA TYR A 236 -4.55 7.90 -5.02
C TYR A 236 -3.92 7.71 -3.64
N ALA A 237 -3.40 6.52 -3.32
CA ALA A 237 -2.77 6.25 -2.04
C ALA A 237 -1.49 7.06 -1.82
N ALA A 238 -0.66 7.21 -2.85
CA ALA A 238 0.53 8.06 -2.80
C ALA A 238 0.17 9.54 -2.56
N ARG A 239 -0.80 10.05 -3.32
CA ARG A 239 -1.38 11.39 -3.16
C ARG A 239 -1.98 11.62 -1.77
N ASN A 240 -2.69 10.63 -1.24
CA ASN A 240 -3.27 10.66 0.09
C ASN A 240 -2.18 10.87 1.15
N ARG A 241 -1.10 10.08 1.09
CA ARG A 241 0.03 10.22 2.03
C ARG A 241 0.79 11.53 1.83
N ALA A 242 1.00 11.99 0.61
CA ALA A 242 1.65 13.29 0.36
C ALA A 242 0.88 14.45 1.00
N ILE A 243 -0.46 14.44 0.90
CA ILE A 243 -1.30 15.42 1.61
C ILE A 243 -1.15 15.27 3.12
N MET A 244 -1.25 14.04 3.65
CA MET A 244 -1.10 13.80 5.09
C MET A 244 0.25 14.30 5.62
N VAL A 245 1.35 14.01 4.92
CA VAL A 245 2.68 14.50 5.28
C VAL A 245 2.70 16.03 5.31
N SER A 246 2.14 16.71 4.31
CA SER A 246 2.05 18.18 4.30
C SER A 246 1.29 18.72 5.52
N LEU A 247 0.13 18.13 5.84
CA LEU A 247 -0.71 18.51 6.98
C LEU A 247 -0.02 18.28 8.33
N VAL A 248 0.66 17.14 8.50
CA VAL A 248 1.39 16.82 9.75
C VAL A 248 2.64 17.69 9.89
N LYS A 249 3.36 17.99 8.80
CA LYS A 249 4.47 18.96 8.81
C LYS A 249 4.00 20.34 9.27
N GLN A 250 2.86 20.81 8.75
CA GLN A 250 2.27 22.08 9.17
C GLN A 250 1.87 22.05 10.65
N ALA A 251 1.23 20.97 11.11
CA ALA A 251 0.85 20.82 12.51
C ALA A 251 2.08 20.90 13.44
N LEU A 252 3.20 20.28 13.08
CA LEU A 252 4.45 20.39 13.83
C LEU A 252 5.05 21.80 13.76
N ALA A 253 5.05 22.44 12.59
CA ALA A 253 5.58 23.79 12.42
C ALA A 253 4.79 24.85 13.20
N ASP A 254 3.47 24.66 13.35
CA ASP A 254 2.63 25.51 14.19
C ASP A 254 2.87 25.28 15.70
N THR A 255 3.42 24.13 16.08
CA THR A 255 3.81 23.82 17.46
C THR A 255 5.22 24.30 17.77
N VAL A 256 6.18 24.09 16.86
CA VAL A 256 7.59 24.47 17.00
C VAL A 256 7.99 25.31 15.78
N PRO A 257 7.88 26.65 15.86
CA PRO A 257 8.19 27.53 14.74
C PRO A 257 9.63 27.40 14.24
N GLY A 258 9.82 27.44 12.93
CA GLY A 258 11.15 27.40 12.30
C GLY A 258 11.71 25.98 12.08
N VAL A 259 10.95 24.93 12.41
CA VAL A 259 11.29 23.56 12.04
C VAL A 259 11.52 23.42 10.53
N ARG A 260 12.56 22.70 10.17
CA ARG A 260 12.88 22.29 8.79
C ARG A 260 12.70 20.79 8.65
N PHE A 261 12.53 20.33 7.42
CA PHE A 261 12.29 18.93 7.11
C PHE A 261 13.19 18.50 5.96
N ASP A 262 13.69 17.27 6.07
CA ASP A 262 14.41 16.61 4.99
C ASP A 262 13.44 16.14 3.89
N ASP A 263 13.99 15.48 2.87
CA ASP A 263 13.20 14.83 1.84
C ASP A 263 12.33 13.71 2.41
N VAL A 264 11.15 13.54 1.81
CA VAL A 264 10.18 12.53 2.24
C VAL A 264 10.57 11.18 1.65
N ILE A 265 10.68 10.17 2.51
CA ILE A 265 10.78 8.76 2.11
C ILE A 265 9.36 8.21 2.07
N SER A 266 8.94 7.57 0.98
CA SER A 266 7.58 7.04 0.86
C SER A 266 7.54 5.78 0.01
N CYS A 267 6.92 4.73 0.52
CA CYS A 267 6.80 3.45 -0.17
C CYS A 267 5.40 2.85 -0.03
N HIS A 268 4.98 2.08 -1.04
CA HIS A 268 3.86 1.16 -0.89
C HIS A 268 4.38 -0.18 -0.38
N HIS A 269 3.58 -0.89 0.42
CA HIS A 269 3.81 -2.29 0.78
C HIS A 269 2.69 -3.24 0.34
N ASN A 270 1.58 -2.70 -0.19
CA ASN A 270 0.53 -3.45 -0.88
C ASN A 270 0.35 -2.91 -2.30
N TYR A 271 1.01 -3.49 -3.29
CA TYR A 271 0.99 -2.95 -4.65
C TYR A 271 1.39 -3.98 -5.71
N LEU A 272 1.15 -3.61 -6.96
CA LEU A 272 1.63 -4.29 -8.16
C LEU A 272 2.63 -3.41 -8.89
N SER A 273 3.69 -4.01 -9.39
CA SER A 273 4.65 -3.40 -10.31
C SER A 273 4.97 -4.34 -11.47
N GLU A 274 5.39 -3.76 -12.59
CA GLU A 274 5.95 -4.48 -13.72
C GLU A 274 7.47 -4.52 -13.58
N GLU A 275 8.03 -5.73 -13.57
CA GLU A 275 9.46 -5.95 -13.35
C GLU A 275 9.98 -7.04 -14.29
N THR A 276 11.27 -6.95 -14.63
CA THR A 276 11.94 -7.97 -15.46
C THR A 276 12.92 -8.76 -14.61
N TYR A 277 12.75 -10.08 -14.58
CA TYR A 277 13.69 -11.00 -13.95
C TYR A 277 14.08 -12.09 -14.95
N ASP A 278 15.37 -12.37 -15.09
CA ASP A 278 15.90 -13.39 -16.01
C ASP A 278 15.38 -13.25 -17.46
N GLY A 279 15.20 -11.99 -17.92
CA GLY A 279 14.64 -11.68 -19.25
C GLY A 279 13.13 -11.90 -19.39
N VAL A 280 12.43 -12.10 -18.28
CA VAL A 280 10.98 -12.34 -18.24
C VAL A 280 10.27 -11.13 -17.65
N GLU A 281 9.32 -10.57 -18.39
CA GLU A 281 8.40 -9.56 -17.88
C GLU A 281 7.38 -10.20 -16.94
N LEU A 282 7.26 -9.63 -15.75
CA LEU A 282 6.47 -10.17 -14.65
C LEU A 282 5.63 -9.07 -14.01
N LEU A 283 4.41 -9.45 -13.64
CA LEU A 283 3.55 -8.69 -12.76
C LEU A 283 3.87 -9.12 -11.32
N VAL A 284 4.56 -8.25 -10.58
CA VAL A 284 5.05 -8.52 -9.23
C VAL A 284 4.13 -7.89 -8.22
N THR A 285 3.39 -8.73 -7.51
CA THR A 285 2.53 -8.32 -6.42
C THR A 285 3.30 -8.39 -5.11
N ARG A 286 3.24 -7.33 -4.31
CA ARG A 286 3.76 -7.31 -2.95
C ARG A 286 2.62 -7.02 -1.98
N LYS A 287 2.52 -7.81 -0.92
CA LYS A 287 1.54 -7.63 0.15
C LYS A 287 2.23 -7.72 1.49
N GLY A 288 2.31 -6.61 2.20
CA GLY A 288 3.20 -6.47 3.36
C GLY A 288 4.68 -6.61 2.99
N ALA A 289 5.07 -6.18 1.79
CA ALA A 289 6.46 -6.23 1.36
C ALA A 289 6.81 -5.02 0.50
N ILE A 290 8.04 -4.53 0.60
CA ILE A 290 8.54 -3.38 -0.15
C ILE A 290 9.56 -3.82 -1.20
N ARG A 291 9.78 -2.98 -2.21
CA ARG A 291 10.95 -3.10 -3.08
C ARG A 291 12.12 -2.46 -2.33
N ALA A 292 13.29 -3.09 -2.41
CA ALA A 292 14.51 -2.63 -1.76
C ALA A 292 15.65 -2.54 -2.79
N GLY A 293 15.36 -1.94 -3.94
CA GLY A 293 16.36 -1.63 -4.96
C GLY A 293 17.15 -0.39 -4.58
N SER A 294 18.30 -0.20 -5.24
CA SER A 294 19.06 1.04 -5.06
C SER A 294 18.23 2.23 -5.58
N GLY A 295 17.95 3.18 -4.69
CA GLY A 295 17.14 4.37 -4.99
C GLY A 295 15.64 4.21 -4.76
N ASP A 296 15.17 3.07 -4.23
CA ASP A 296 13.79 2.85 -3.76
C ASP A 296 13.60 3.18 -2.27
#